data_AF-A0AAD1YDU5-F1
#
_entry.id   AF-A0AAD1YDU5-F1
#
_cell.length_a   1.000
_cell.length_b   1.000
_cell.length_c   1.000
_cell.angle_alpha   90.00
_cell.angle_beta   90.00
_cell.angle_gamma   90.00
#
_symmetry.space_group_name_H-M   'P 1'
#
loop_
_entity.id
_entity.type
_entity.pdbx_description
1 polymer ?
#
loop_
_entity_poly.entity_id
_entity_poly.type
_entity_poly.pdbx_seq_one_letter_code
_entity_poly.pdbx_strand_id
1 'polypeptide(L)' 'MHGVDNVKNAIDKSIEVAKYDFNYINGILKNWRREGYPNLNLKEGGHKSGGKFNRKGNGQNKNEFAGFKPKKPRVLT' A
#
# COMPACT_ATOMS: atom_id res chain seq x y z
N MET A 1 7.04 -16.09 -2.51
CA MET A 1 5.96 -16.65 -3.34
C MET A 1 4.69 -16.68 -2.49
N HIS A 2 3.52 -16.35 -3.03
CA HIS A 2 2.25 -16.47 -2.29
C HIS A 2 1.78 -17.94 -2.36
N GLY A 3 1.28 -18.49 -1.26
CA GLY A 3 0.69 -19.84 -1.25
C GLY A 3 -0.64 -19.86 -2.02
N VAL A 4 -0.99 -21.00 -2.63
CA VAL A 4 -2.20 -21.16 -3.45
C VAL A 4 -3.46 -20.75 -2.66
N ASP A 5 -3.56 -21.15 -1.40
CA ASP A 5 -4.72 -20.84 -0.56
C ASP A 5 -4.84 -19.33 -0.30
N ASN A 6 -3.71 -18.65 -0.08
CA ASN A 6 -3.69 -17.20 0.08
C ASN A 6 -4.14 -16.48 -1.20
N VAL A 7 -3.82 -17.01 -2.38
CA VAL A 7 -4.27 -16.43 -3.65
C VAL A 7 -5.77 -16.63 -3.84
N LYS A 8 -6.31 -17.82 -3.55
CA LYS A 8 -7.76 -18.10 -3.59
C LYS A 8 -8.53 -17.13 -2.70
N ASN A 9 -8.11 -16.95 -1.45
CA ASN A 9 -8.78 -16.01 -0.54
C ASN A 9 -8.71 -14.56 -1.00
N ALA A 10 -7.60 -14.16 -1.64
CA ALA A 10 -7.49 -12.81 -2.19
C ALA A 10 -8.43 -12.61 -3.38
N ILE A 11 -8.71 -13.67 -4.15
CA ILE A 11 -9.73 -13.69 -5.21
C ILE A 11 -11.14 -13.64 -4.59
N ASP A 12 -11.42 -14.45 -3.58
CA ASP A 12 -12.75 -14.47 -2.93
C ASP A 12 -13.10 -13.09 -2.36
N LYS A 13 -12.15 -12.43 -1.68
CA LYS A 13 -12.32 -11.04 -1.22
C LYS A 13 -12.51 -10.04 -2.36
N SER A 14 -11.92 -10.29 -3.53
CA SER A 14 -12.07 -9.43 -4.70
C SER A 14 -13.48 -9.55 -5.29
N ILE A 15 -14.04 -10.76 -5.27
CA ILE A 15 -15.42 -11.05 -5.68
C ILE A 15 -16.42 -10.40 -4.72
N GLU A 16 -16.20 -10.50 -3.40
CA GLU A 16 -17.07 -9.87 -2.38
C GLU A 16 -17.24 -8.36 -2.61
N VAL A 17 -16.19 -7.68 -3.06
CA VAL A 17 -16.21 -6.23 -3.35
C VAL A 17 -16.44 -5.91 -4.83
N ALA A 18 -16.77 -6.92 -5.65
CA ALA A 18 -16.96 -6.83 -7.10
C ALA A 18 -15.78 -6.19 -7.88
N LYS A 19 -14.55 -6.37 -7.39
CA LYS A 19 -13.31 -5.89 -8.03
C LYS A 19 -12.47 -7.04 -8.54
N TYR A 20 -12.78 -7.50 -9.73
CA TYR A 20 -12.12 -8.67 -10.36
C TYR A 20 -10.73 -8.38 -10.97
N ASP A 21 -10.18 -7.17 -10.78
CA ASP A 21 -8.88 -6.79 -11.33
C ASP A 21 -7.73 -7.47 -10.58
N PHE A 22 -6.82 -8.10 -11.33
CA PHE A 22 -5.56 -8.64 -10.81
C PHE A 22 -4.72 -7.60 -10.07
N ASN A 23 -4.79 -6.31 -10.42
CA ASN A 23 -4.10 -5.26 -9.67
C ASN A 23 -4.62 -5.16 -8.24
N TYR A 24 -5.94 -5.31 -8.05
CA TYR A 24 -6.58 -5.27 -6.75
C TYR A 24 -6.22 -6.51 -5.92
N ILE A 25 -6.30 -7.70 -6.53
CA ILE A 25 -5.90 -8.97 -5.90
C ILE A 25 -4.42 -8.91 -5.46
N ASN A 26 -3.54 -8.41 -6.34
CA ASN A 26 -2.12 -8.21 -6.01
C ASN A 26 -1.93 -7.17 -4.89
N GLY A 27 -2.79 -6.15 -4.80
CA GLY A 27 -2.83 -5.20 -3.69
C GLY A 27 -3.11 -5.89 -2.36
N ILE A 28 -4.12 -6.75 -2.30
CA ILE A 28 -4.47 -7.55 -1.12
C ILE A 28 -3.29 -8.43 -0.72
N LEU A 29 -2.73 -9.19 -1.66
CA LEU A 29 -1.60 -10.09 -1.39
C LEU A 29 -0.34 -9.34 -0.91
N LYS A 30 -0.05 -8.16 -1.47
CA LYS A 30 1.06 -7.30 -1.01
C LYS A 30 0.81 -6.80 0.40
N ASN A 31 -0.43 -6.48 0.75
CA ASN A 31 -0.79 -6.04 2.09
C ASN A 31 -0.64 -7.18 3.09
N TRP A 32 -1.15 -8.37 2.79
CA TRP A 32 -0.99 -9.56 3.63
C TRP A 32 0.47 -10.00 3.79
N ARG A 33 1.30 -9.88 2.75
CA ARG A 33 2.74 -10.13 2.89
C ARG A 33 3.40 -9.20 3.93
N ARG A 34 2.84 -8.00 4.16
CA ARG A 34 3.35 -7.03 5.12
C ARG A 34 2.74 -7.18 6.51
N GLU A 35 1.43 -7.40 6.58
CA GLU A 35 0.66 -7.41 7.84
C GLU A 35 0.44 -8.80 8.42
N GLY A 36 0.76 -9.85 7.65
CA GLY A 36 0.41 -11.24 7.95
C GLY A 36 -0.78 -11.69 7.10
N TYR A 37 -0.74 -12.96 6.68
CA TYR A 37 -1.87 -13.59 6.02
C TYR A 37 -2.96 -13.88 7.06
N PRO A 38 -4.25 -13.73 6.70
CA PRO A 38 -5.34 -14.06 7.59
C PRO A 38 -5.29 -15.55 7.96
N ASN A 39 -5.36 -15.86 9.26
CA ASN A 39 -5.53 -17.23 9.73
C ASN A 39 -6.97 -17.68 9.49
N LEU A 40 -7.19 -18.46 8.43
CA LEU A 40 -8.52 -18.89 7.99
C LEU A 40 -9.27 -19.78 9.00
N ASN A 41 -8.56 -20.32 10.00
CA ASN A 41 -9.15 -21.14 11.06
C ASN A 41 -9.71 -20.31 12.24
N LEU A 42 -9.39 -19.01 12.33
CA LEU A 42 -10.01 -18.13 13.32
C LEU A 42 -11.03 -17.24 12.60
N LYS A 43 -12.31 -17.57 12.78
CA LYS A 43 -13.38 -16.60 12.54
C LYS A 43 -13.12 -15.36 13.39
N GLU A 44 -12.96 -14.24 12.68
CA GLU A 44 -13.07 -12.85 13.15
C GLU A 44 -12.15 -12.42 14.31
N GLY A 45 -11.16 -11.60 13.97
CA GLY A 45 -10.31 -10.91 14.94
C GLY A 45 -9.54 -9.78 14.26
N GLY A 46 -10.07 -8.56 14.34
CA GLY A 46 -9.68 -7.41 13.54
C GLY A 46 -8.18 -7.09 13.50
N HIS A 47 -7.65 -6.92 12.28
CA HIS A 47 -6.34 -6.29 12.10
C HIS A 47 -6.52 -4.77 12.14
N LYS A 48 -6.00 -4.18 13.22
CA LYS A 48 -6.03 -2.74 13.50
C LYS A 48 -5.31 -1.98 12.39
N SER A 49 -6.04 -1.07 11.76
CA SER A 49 -5.56 -0.04 10.85
C SER A 49 -4.39 0.75 11.46
N GLY A 50 -3.26 0.81 10.76
CA GLY A 50 -2.10 1.61 11.16
C GLY A 50 -1.05 1.69 10.06
N GLY A 51 -1.45 2.25 8.90
CA GLY A 51 -0.60 2.35 7.71
C GLY A 51 0.66 3.19 7.95
N LYS A 52 1.79 2.55 8.28
CA LYS A 52 3.11 3.17 8.21
C LYS A 52 3.69 2.95 6.81
N PHE A 53 3.49 3.92 5.93
CA PHE A 53 4.07 3.92 4.59
C PHE A 53 5.59 4.10 4.63
N ASN A 54 6.34 3.03 4.86
CA ASN A 54 7.77 3.01 4.55
C ASN A 54 7.94 2.82 3.03
N ARG A 55 7.61 3.86 2.24
CA ARG A 55 8.13 3.97 0.88
C ARG A 55 9.64 4.21 1.02
N LYS A 56 10.43 3.14 1.02
CA LYS A 56 11.88 3.24 0.75
C LYS A 56 12.00 3.60 -0.73
N GLY A 57 11.83 4.89 -1.04
CA GLY A 57 12.07 5.44 -2.37
C GLY A 57 13.50 5.11 -2.74
N ASN A 58 13.67 4.27 -3.75
CA ASN A 58 14.98 4.01 -4.31
C ASN A 58 15.42 5.29 -5.04
N GLY A 59 16.44 5.97 -4.51
CA GLY A 59 17.17 7.05 -5.16
C GLY A 59 16.37 8.23 -5.70
N GLN A 60 16.03 9.20 -4.86
CA GLN A 60 15.90 10.59 -5.34
C GLN A 60 17.14 11.35 -4.87
N ASN A 61 17.87 11.94 -5.80
CA ASN A 61 19.02 12.78 -5.49
C ASN A 61 18.53 13.92 -4.59
N LYS A 62 18.87 13.87 -3.30
CA LYS A 62 18.46 14.88 -2.29
C LYS A 62 19.01 16.28 -2.57
N ASN A 63 19.79 16.43 -3.64
CA ASN A 63 20.51 17.63 -4.02
C ASN A 63 19.89 18.34 -5.25
N GLU A 64 18.86 17.79 -5.89
CA GLU A 64 18.27 18.38 -7.12
C GLU A 64 17.69 19.79 -6.91
N PHE A 65 17.33 20.13 -5.67
CA PHE A 65 16.80 21.46 -5.31
C PHE A 65 17.68 22.20 -4.30
N ALA A 66 18.89 21.69 -4.02
CA ALA A 66 19.86 22.37 -3.17
C ALA A 66 20.33 23.65 -3.89
N GLY A 67 19.79 24.80 -3.50
CA GLY A 67 20.14 26.11 -4.09
C GLY A 67 18.96 26.92 -4.61
N PHE A 68 17.75 26.35 -4.65
CA PHE A 68 16.56 27.12 -4.98
C PHE A 68 16.18 28.03 -3.79
N LYS A 69 16.52 29.32 -3.89
CA LYS A 69 16.06 30.34 -2.93
C LYS A 69 14.73 30.91 -3.43
N PRO A 70 13.64 30.92 -2.63
CA PRO A 70 12.37 31.50 -3.05
C PRO A 70 12.55 33.01 -3.32
N LYS A 71 11.92 33.50 -4.40
CA LYS A 71 11.84 34.94 -4.65
C LYS A 71 10.95 35.58 -3.59
N LYS A 72 11.26 36.82 -3.19
CA LYS A 72 10.43 37.58 -2.26
C LYS A 72 9.00 37.70 -2.82
N PRO A 73 7.95 37.58 -1.99
CA PRO A 73 6.58 37.75 -2.44
C PRO A 73 6.38 39.14 -3.03
N ARG A 74 5.61 39.24 -4.11
CA ARG A 74 5.22 40.52 -4.70
C ARG A 74 4.25 41.21 -3.75
N VAL A 75 4.57 42.42 -3.31
CA VAL A 75 3.63 43.29 -2.59
C VAL A 75 2.64 43.81 -3.63
N LEU A 76 1.35 43.57 -3.39
CA LEU A 76 0.28 44.20 -4.15
C LEU A 76 0.01 45.56 -3.50
N THR A 77 0.36 46.64 -4.20
CA THR A 77 -0.03 48.02 -3.89
C THR A 77 -1.23 48.40 -4.74
#